data_AF-A0A5P0Z018-F1
#
_entry.id   AF-A0A5P0Z018-F1
#
_cell.length_a   1.000
_cell.length_b   1.000
_cell.length_c   1.000
_cell.angle_alpha   90.00
_cell.angle_beta   90.00
_cell.angle_gamma   90.00
#
_symmetry.space_group_name_H-M   'P 1'
#
loop_
_entity.id
_entity.type
_entity.pdbx_description
1 polymer ?
#
loop_
_entity_poly.entity_id
_entity_poly.type
_entity_poly.pdbx_seq_one_letter_code
_entity_poly.pdbx_strand_id
1 'polypeptide(L)'
;TTLTDDSTRLEALLEPHESAAVPAERRDLHRELLAALAQLPVEQRAALVLVDMQGYPVAEAARVLDVPVGTVKSRCARGRARLLPMITHLRPEGTEGDQEGRNRTRGTA
;
A
#
# COMPACT_ATOMS: atom_id res chain seq x y z
N THR A 1 -3.65 -42.41 32.81
CA THR A 1 -2.82 -41.36 32.20
C THR A 1 -3.32 -41.15 30.79
N THR A 2 -3.80 -39.94 30.55
CA THR A 2 -4.71 -39.48 29.51
C THR A 2 -4.01 -39.29 28.17
N LEU A 3 -4.40 -40.07 27.15
CA LEU A 3 -3.91 -39.97 25.77
C LEU A 3 -5.09 -39.77 24.79
N THR A 4 -5.99 -38.84 25.12
CA THR A 4 -7.13 -38.48 24.27
C THR A 4 -7.40 -36.98 24.19
N ASP A 5 -6.53 -36.16 24.79
CA ASP A 5 -6.73 -34.68 24.84
C ASP A 5 -6.03 -33.93 23.68
N ASP A 6 -5.16 -34.61 22.91
CA ASP A 6 -4.43 -33.98 21.80
C ASP A 6 -5.23 -33.92 20.49
N SER A 7 -6.12 -34.89 20.22
CA SER A 7 -6.90 -34.92 18.96
C SER A 7 -7.94 -33.80 18.91
N THR A 8 -8.63 -33.54 20.02
CA THR A 8 -9.59 -32.42 20.15
C THR A 8 -8.90 -31.06 20.07
N ARG A 9 -7.67 -30.96 20.59
CA ARG A 9 -6.86 -29.74 20.52
C ARG A 9 -6.35 -29.45 19.11
N LEU A 10 -6.06 -30.49 18.32
CA LEU A 10 -5.63 -30.36 16.93
C LEU A 10 -6.80 -30.01 15.99
N GLU A 11 -8.00 -30.56 16.24
CA GLU A 11 -9.22 -30.17 15.52
C GLU A 11 -9.58 -28.69 15.77
N ALA A 12 -9.40 -28.18 16.99
CA ALA A 12 -9.62 -26.77 17.32
C ALA A 12 -8.59 -25.80 16.68
N LEU A 13 -7.40 -26.29 16.29
CA LEU A 13 -6.40 -25.51 15.53
C LEU A 13 -6.65 -25.55 14.02
N LEU A 14 -7.43 -26.53 13.55
CA LEU A 14 -7.84 -26.72 12.16
C LEU A 14 -9.26 -26.19 11.88
N GLU A 15 -9.95 -25.68 12.92
CA GLU A 15 -11.12 -24.82 12.76
C GLU A 15 -10.82 -23.80 11.66
N PRO A 16 -11.59 -23.78 10.57
CA PRO A 16 -11.39 -22.81 9.50
C PRO A 16 -11.55 -21.43 10.11
N HIS A 17 -10.44 -20.76 10.39
CA HIS A 17 -10.42 -19.36 10.78
C HIS A 17 -11.35 -18.61 9.84
N GLU A 18 -12.47 -18.11 10.37
CA GLU A 18 -13.56 -17.47 9.64
C GLU A 18 -13.12 -16.19 8.89
N SER A 19 -11.82 -15.89 8.77
CA SER A 19 -11.35 -14.73 8.03
C SER A 19 -10.02 -14.94 7.31
N ALA A 20 -9.91 -16.02 6.52
CA ALA A 20 -8.96 -16.05 5.40
C ALA A 20 -9.48 -15.24 4.18
N ALA A 21 -10.73 -14.76 4.21
CA ALA A 21 -11.26 -13.84 3.22
C ALA A 21 -10.93 -12.40 3.60
N VAL A 22 -10.09 -11.73 2.83
CA VAL A 22 -10.00 -10.27 2.85
C VAL A 22 -11.44 -9.71 2.76
N PRO A 23 -11.88 -8.85 3.69
CA PRO A 23 -13.23 -8.27 3.68
C PRO A 23 -13.61 -7.77 2.29
N ALA A 24 -14.84 -8.03 1.84
CA ALA A 24 -15.29 -7.69 0.48
C ALA A 24 -15.01 -6.21 0.14
N GLU A 25 -15.27 -5.31 1.09
CA GLU A 25 -14.97 -3.88 0.99
C GLU A 25 -13.50 -3.60 0.67
N ARG A 26 -12.54 -4.27 1.33
CA ARG A 26 -11.10 -4.10 1.04
C ARG A 26 -10.74 -4.56 -0.38
N ARG A 27 -11.41 -5.58 -0.91
CA ARG A 27 -11.21 -6.04 -2.29
C ARG A 27 -11.75 -5.02 -3.29
N ASP A 28 -12.87 -4.39 -2.98
CA ASP A 28 -13.48 -3.38 -3.84
C ASP A 28 -12.64 -2.09 -3.86
N LEU A 29 -12.16 -1.61 -2.69
CA LEU A 29 -11.18 -0.51 -2.63
C LEU A 29 -9.92 -0.79 -3.47
N HIS A 30 -9.39 -2.01 -3.39
CA HIS A 30 -8.21 -2.40 -4.15
C HIS A 30 -8.47 -2.37 -5.67
N ARG A 31 -9.63 -2.89 -6.11
CA ARG A 31 -10.02 -2.86 -7.53
C ARG A 31 -10.19 -1.43 -8.03
N GLU A 32 -10.82 -0.56 -7.26
CA GLU A 32 -11.01 0.84 -7.62
C GLU A 32 -9.67 1.58 -7.75
N LEU A 33 -8.73 1.37 -6.82
CA LEU A 33 -7.39 1.94 -6.91
C LEU A 33 -6.66 1.47 -8.18
N LEU A 34 -6.71 0.17 -8.49
CA LEU A 34 -6.08 -0.37 -9.70
C LEU A 34 -6.73 0.22 -10.97
N ALA A 35 -8.05 0.37 -10.99
CA ALA A 35 -8.76 0.99 -12.10
C ALA A 35 -8.36 2.46 -12.29
N ALA A 36 -8.22 3.22 -11.20
CA ALA A 36 -7.76 4.60 -11.25
C ALA A 36 -6.31 4.72 -11.75
N LEU A 37 -5.41 3.86 -11.29
CA LEU A 37 -4.03 3.80 -11.79
C LEU A 37 -3.97 3.48 -13.29
N ALA A 38 -4.85 2.62 -13.79
CA ALA A 38 -4.93 2.27 -15.21
C ALA A 38 -5.27 3.47 -16.11
N GLN A 39 -5.94 4.51 -15.58
CA GLN A 39 -6.26 5.74 -16.32
C GLN A 39 -5.06 6.69 -16.50
N LEU A 40 -3.96 6.49 -15.77
CA LEU A 40 -2.77 7.32 -15.91
C LEU A 40 -1.99 6.97 -17.19
N PRO A 41 -1.25 7.94 -17.77
CA PRO A 41 -0.22 7.64 -18.75
C PRO A 41 0.75 6.57 -18.22
N VAL A 42 1.14 5.63 -19.08
CA VAL A 42 1.88 4.43 -18.67
C VAL A 42 3.17 4.78 -17.91
N GLU A 43 3.85 5.84 -18.31
CA GLU A 43 5.11 6.28 -17.70
C GLU A 43 4.89 6.87 -16.30
N GLN A 44 3.74 7.52 -16.07
CA GLN A 44 3.38 8.05 -14.75
C GLN A 44 2.96 6.91 -13.83
N ARG A 45 2.12 5.99 -14.32
CA ARG A 45 1.73 4.78 -13.58
C ARG A 45 2.96 3.97 -13.16
N ALA A 46 3.87 3.69 -14.08
CA ALA A 46 5.07 2.91 -13.80
C ALA A 46 5.93 3.55 -12.70
N ALA A 47 6.11 4.88 -12.76
CA ALA A 47 6.85 5.61 -11.73
C ALA A 47 6.17 5.54 -10.35
N LEU A 48 4.84 5.68 -10.29
CA LEU A 48 4.10 5.55 -9.02
C LEU A 48 4.13 4.13 -8.47
N VAL A 49 3.98 3.11 -9.32
CA VAL A 49 4.01 1.72 -8.87
C VAL A 49 5.37 1.40 -8.24
N LEU A 50 6.47 1.75 -8.90
CA LEU A 50 7.81 1.47 -8.35
C LEU A 50 8.06 2.24 -7.05
N VAL A 51 7.83 3.56 -7.03
CA VAL A 51 8.21 4.39 -5.88
C VAL A 51 7.21 4.29 -4.75
N ASP A 52 5.92 4.50 -5.02
CA ASP A 52 4.90 4.68 -3.99
C ASP A 52 4.28 3.33 -3.55
N MET A 53 4.16 2.33 -4.44
CA MET A 53 3.60 1.01 -4.07
C MET A 53 4.66 -0.03 -3.71
N GLN A 54 5.74 -0.10 -4.47
CA GLN A 54 6.81 -1.08 -4.25
C GLN A 54 7.95 -0.54 -3.37
N GLY A 55 7.93 0.75 -3.03
CA GLY A 55 8.90 1.36 -2.12
C GLY A 55 10.31 1.52 -2.69
N TYR A 56 10.49 1.44 -4.01
CA TYR A 56 11.81 1.60 -4.63
C TYR A 56 12.34 3.02 -4.39
N PRO A 57 13.63 3.18 -4.04
CA PRO A 57 14.28 4.48 -4.05
C PRO A 57 14.17 5.12 -5.43
N VAL A 58 13.93 6.44 -5.49
CA VAL A 58 13.76 7.16 -6.77
C VAL A 58 14.93 6.93 -7.74
N ALA A 59 16.16 6.85 -7.22
CA ALA A 59 17.35 6.58 -8.03
C ALA A 59 17.36 5.16 -8.63
N GLU A 60 16.77 4.18 -7.95
CA GLU A 60 16.64 2.82 -8.45
C GLU A 60 15.52 2.68 -9.47
N ALA A 61 14.36 3.29 -9.20
CA ALA A 61 13.27 3.38 -10.17
C ALA A 61 13.72 4.06 -11.48
N ALA A 62 14.61 5.06 -11.39
CA ALA A 62 15.21 5.71 -12.56
C ALA A 62 16.03 4.73 -13.42
N ARG A 63 16.79 3.82 -12.80
CA ARG A 63 17.55 2.78 -13.49
C ARG A 63 16.63 1.73 -14.12
N VAL A 64 15.60 1.29 -13.40
CA VAL A 64 14.62 0.30 -13.91
C VAL A 64 13.85 0.83 -15.11
N LEU A 65 13.47 2.11 -15.08
CA LEU A 65 12.70 2.75 -16.14
C LEU A 65 13.55 3.37 -17.26
N ASP A 66 14.88 3.27 -17.15
CA ASP A 66 15.86 3.87 -18.07
C ASP A 66 15.61 5.36 -18.37
N VAL A 67 15.47 6.16 -17.31
CA VAL A 67 15.24 7.61 -17.42
C VAL A 67 16.00 8.41 -16.35
N PRO A 68 16.20 9.73 -16.53
CA PRO A 68 16.78 10.57 -15.49
C PRO A 68 15.99 10.57 -14.17
N VAL A 69 16.69 10.70 -13.04
CA VAL A 69 16.09 10.81 -11.69
C VAL A 69 15.06 11.95 -11.62
N GLY A 70 15.35 13.11 -12.22
CA GLY A 70 14.43 14.24 -12.30
C GLY A 70 13.14 13.90 -13.06
N THR A 71 13.23 13.04 -14.08
CA THR A 71 12.08 12.56 -14.84
C THR A 71 11.17 11.70 -13.98
N VAL A 72 11.72 10.77 -13.19
CA VAL A 72 10.94 9.97 -12.23
C VAL A 72 10.19 10.88 -11.26
N LYS A 73 10.88 11.84 -10.63
CA LYS A 73 10.24 12.81 -9.71
C LYS A 73 9.09 13.57 -10.40
N SER A 74 9.30 14.06 -11.62
CA SER A 74 8.28 14.79 -12.38
C SER A 74 7.09 13.90 -12.79
N ARG A 75 7.33 12.62 -13.07
CA ARG A 75 6.30 11.63 -13.41
C ARG A 75 5.47 11.28 -12.18
N CYS A 76 6.11 11.03 -11.04
CA CYS A 76 5.42 10.81 -9.76
C CYS A 76 4.56 12.03 -9.36
N ALA A 77 5.12 13.24 -9.45
CA ALA A 77 4.36 14.46 -9.11
C ALA A 77 3.11 14.63 -9.97
N ARG A 78 3.24 14.50 -11.30
CA ARG A 78 2.10 14.59 -12.23
C ARG A 78 1.13 13.43 -12.08
N GLY A 79 1.63 12.22 -11.85
CA GLY A 79 0.83 11.03 -11.60
C GLY A 79 -0.03 11.19 -10.35
N ARG A 80 0.55 11.61 -9.22
CA ARG A 80 -0.20 11.89 -7.98
C ARG A 80 -1.25 12.98 -8.17
N ALA A 81 -0.90 14.09 -8.84
CA ALA A 81 -1.85 15.17 -9.10
C ALA A 81 -3.05 14.71 -9.94
N ARG A 82 -2.86 13.76 -10.86
CA ARG A 82 -3.94 13.18 -11.67
C ARG A 82 -4.72 12.10 -10.92
N LEU A 83 -4.04 11.28 -10.12
CA LEU A 83 -4.64 10.16 -9.41
C LEU A 83 -5.51 10.65 -8.25
N LEU A 84 -5.05 11.67 -7.51
CA LEU A 84 -5.71 12.16 -6.30
C LEU A 84 -7.23 12.41 -6.49
N PRO A 85 -7.71 13.20 -7.47
CA PRO A 85 -9.14 13.42 -7.65
C PRO A 85 -9.94 12.15 -8.00
N MET A 86 -9.29 11.09 -8.49
CA MET A 86 -9.94 9.82 -8.83
C MET A 86 -10.15 8.91 -7.62
N ILE A 87 -9.43 9.14 -6.52
CA ILE A 87 -9.41 8.25 -5.35
C ILE A 87 -9.79 8.93 -4.04
N THR A 88 -10.15 10.22 -4.05
CA THR A 88 -10.50 10.97 -2.84
C THR A 88 -11.63 10.30 -2.05
N HIS A 89 -12.60 9.71 -2.73
CA HIS A 89 -13.74 9.00 -2.10
C HIS A 89 -13.36 7.66 -1.47
N LEU A 90 -12.16 7.13 -1.76
CA LEU A 90 -11.64 5.91 -1.15
C LEU A 90 -11.02 6.16 0.24
N ARG A 91 -10.88 7.42 0.66
CA ARG A 91 -10.34 7.74 1.97
C ARG A 91 -11.35 7.29 3.03
N PRO A 92 -10.99 6.38 3.95
CA PRO A 92 -11.90 6.00 5.02
C PRO A 92 -12.19 7.24 5.88
N GLU A 93 -13.47 7.52 6.10
CA GLU A 93 -13.98 8.54 7.01
C GLU A 93 -13.60 8.15 8.46
N GLY A 94 -12.34 8.35 8.87
CA GLY A 94 -11.92 7.98 10.24
C GLY A 94 -10.44 7.78 10.52
N THR A 95 -9.53 8.52 9.89
CA THR A 95 -8.14 8.58 10.38
C THR A 95 -7.77 10.02 10.69
N GLU A 96 -8.31 10.50 11.82
CA GLU A 96 -7.73 11.62 12.55
C GLU A 96 -6.38 11.18 13.13
N GLY A 97 -5.43 12.11 13.20
CA GLY A 97 -4.01 11.85 13.19
C GLY A 97 -3.45 11.20 14.46
N ASP A 98 -2.74 10.09 14.26
CA ASP A 98 -1.94 9.42 15.29
C ASP A 98 -0.44 9.43 14.91
N GLN A 99 0.02 10.57 14.39
CA GLN A 99 1.44 10.83 14.09
C GLN A 99 1.93 12.15 14.72
N GLU A 100 1.38 12.52 15.88
CA GLU A 100 1.94 13.55 16.77
C GLU A 100 2.82 12.85 17.82
N GLY A 101 4.05 12.43 17.48
CA GLY A 101 4.88 11.77 18.49
C GLY A 101 6.31 11.34 18.16
N ARG A 102 6.80 11.46 16.92
CA ARG A 102 8.15 10.94 16.58
C ARG A 102 8.95 11.86 15.65
N ASN A 103 9.27 13.08 16.06
CA ASN A 103 10.60 13.66 15.82
C ASN A 103 10.82 15.03 16.49
N ARG A 104 10.88 15.07 17.83
CA ARG A 104 11.60 16.13 18.55
C ARG A 104 12.91 15.59 19.09
N THR A 105 13.76 15.06 18.20
CA THR A 105 15.17 14.88 18.52
C THR A 105 15.85 16.22 18.29
N ARG A 106 16.06 16.95 19.39
CA ARG A 106 16.88 18.17 19.43
C ARG A 106 18.25 17.85 18.85
N GLY A 107 18.69 18.74 17.96
CA GLY A 107 20.03 18.74 17.41
C GLY A 107 21.09 18.85 18.50
N THR A 108 22.18 18.14 18.23
CA THR A 108 23.49 18.28 18.81
C THR A 108 24.08 19.67 18.53
N ALA A 109 24.51 20.36 19.59
CA ALA A 109 25.73 21.18 19.67
C ALA A 109 26.00 21.48 21.14
#